data_AF-A0A938SJ50-F1
#
_entry.id   AF-A0A938SJ50-F1
#
_cell.length_a   1.000
_cell.length_b   1.000
_cell.length_c   1.000
_cell.angle_alpha   90.00
_cell.angle_beta   90.00
_cell.angle_gamma   90.00
#
_symmetry.space_group_name_H-M   'P 1'
#
loop_
_entity.id
_entity.type
_entity.pdbx_description
1 polymer ?
#
loop_
_entity_poly.entity_id
_entity_poly.type
_entity_poly.pdbx_seq_one_letter_code
_entity_poly.pdbx_strand_id
1 'polypeptide(L)' 'MPNQKRRKDVRNVAIIAHVDHGKTTLVDALLKQSGAHEFKEGEATIMDSNPLEKERGIT' A
#
# COMPACT_ATOMS: atom_id res chain seq x y z
N MET A 1 -18.16 2.65 -24.76
CA MET A 1 -17.56 2.23 -23.47
C MET A 1 -18.70 1.98 -22.50
N PRO A 2 -18.80 0.82 -21.84
CA PRO A 2 -19.97 0.51 -21.04
C PRO A 2 -20.10 1.51 -19.88
N ASN A 3 -21.32 1.94 -19.63
CA ASN A 3 -21.70 2.88 -18.58
C ASN A 3 -21.50 2.21 -17.22
N GLN A 4 -20.27 2.25 -16.70
CA GLN A 4 -19.92 1.63 -15.42
C GLN A 4 -20.52 2.49 -14.30
N LYS A 5 -21.50 1.94 -13.59
CA LYS A 5 -22.19 2.57 -12.45
C LYS A 5 -21.14 2.92 -11.39
N ARG A 6 -20.70 4.19 -11.35
CA ARG A 6 -19.69 4.66 -10.40
C ARG A 6 -20.25 4.62 -8.98
N ARG A 7 -19.60 3.83 -8.12
CA ARG A 7 -19.86 3.80 -6.67
C ARG A 7 -19.42 5.12 -6.04
N LYS A 8 -20.34 5.82 -5.37
CA LYS A 8 -20.08 7.14 -4.77
C LYS A 8 -19.23 7.07 -3.49
N ASP A 9 -19.19 5.89 -2.89
CA ASP A 9 -18.50 5.50 -1.65
C ASP A 9 -17.06 5.00 -1.88
N VAL A 10 -16.64 4.77 -3.13
CA VAL A 10 -15.28 4.32 -3.45
C VAL A 10 -14.42 5.45 -3.99
N ARG A 11 -13.16 5.51 -3.55
CA ARG A 11 -12.14 6.41 -4.06
C ARG A 11 -10.90 5.60 -4.43
N ASN A 12 -10.46 5.71 -5.68
CA ASN A 12 -9.18 5.17 -6.12
C ASN A 12 -8.13 6.26 -5.92
N VAL A 13 -7.06 5.94 -5.19
CA VAL A 13 -5.95 6.87 -4.90
C VAL A 13 -4.63 6.20 -5.28
N ALA A 14 -3.64 7.00 -5.67
CA ALA A 14 -2.27 6.54 -5.94
C ALA A 14 -1.30 7.41 -5.14
N ILE A 15 -0.30 6.78 -4.52
CA ILE A 15 0.75 7.47 -3.75
C ILE A 15 2.02 7.47 -4.61
N ILE A 16 2.51 8.66 -4.93
CA ILE A 16 3.72 8.86 -5.73
C ILE A 16 4.63 9.81 -4.98
N ALA A 17 5.90 9.44 -4.83
CA ALA A 17 6.93 10.24 -4.19
C ALA A 17 8.31 9.78 -4.69
N HIS A 18 9.32 10.61 -4.46
CA HIS A 18 10.72 10.29 -4.77
C HIS A 18 11.23 9.09 -3.96
N VAL A 19 12.35 8.50 -4.38
CA VAL A 19 13.03 7.41 -3.64
C VAL A 19 13.32 7.88 -2.20
N ASP A 20 13.22 6.96 -1.23
CA ASP A 20 13.42 7.20 0.21
C ASP A 20 12.45 8.18 0.90
N HIS A 21 11.38 8.62 0.23
CA HIS A 21 10.35 9.48 0.84
C HIS A 21 9.29 8.71 1.67
N GLY A 22 9.56 7.45 2.03
CA GLY A 22 8.69 6.68 2.92
C GLY A 22 7.30 6.35 2.36
N LYS A 23 7.17 6.18 1.04
CA LYS A 23 5.89 5.79 0.40
C LYS A 23 5.30 4.53 1.03
N THR A 24 6.13 3.51 1.20
CA THR A 24 5.76 2.21 1.77
C THR A 24 5.32 2.36 3.22
N THR A 25 6.06 3.14 4.02
CA THR A 25 5.71 3.47 5.40
C THR A 25 4.35 4.16 5.53
N LEU A 26 4.03 5.09 4.61
CA LEU A 26 2.73 5.77 4.61
C LEU A 26 1.59 4.79 4.30
N VAL A 27 1.78 3.91 3.31
CA VAL A 27 0.77 2.90 2.95
C VAL A 27 0.52 1.94 4.11
N ASP A 28 1.59 1.47 4.75
CA ASP A 28 1.53 0.57 5.90
C ASP A 28 0.77 1.19 7.08
N ALA A 29 1.04 2.47 7.39
CA ALA A 29 0.31 3.21 8.43
C ALA A 29 -1.18 3.36 8.11
N LEU A 30 -1.54 3.63 6.85
CA LEU A 30 -2.94 3.73 6.42
C LEU A 30 -3.68 2.40 6.57
N LEU A 31 -3.06 1.29 6.15
CA LEU A 31 -3.65 -0.06 6.27
C LEU A 31 -3.84 -0.49 7.73
N LYS A 32 -2.86 -0.17 8.58
CA LYS A 32 -2.94 -0.42 10.03
C LYS A 32 -4.04 0.41 10.68
N GLN A 33 -4.12 1.70 10.36
CA GLN A 33 -5.15 2.59 10.92
C GLN A 33 -6.56 2.21 10.46
N SER A 34 -6.72 1.75 9.21
CA SER A 34 -8.03 1.34 8.69
C SER A 34 -8.48 -0.03 9.21
N GLY A 35 -7.63 -0.76 9.95
CA GLY A 35 -7.90 -2.13 10.36
C GLY A 35 -8.02 -3.10 9.18
N ALA A 36 -7.47 -2.73 8.01
CA ALA A 36 -7.56 -3.54 6.80
C ALA A 36 -6.54 -4.69 6.78
N HIS A 37 -5.48 -4.59 7.61
CA HIS A 37 -4.44 -5.59 7.74
C HIS A 37 -3.86 -5.61 9.15
N GLU A 38 -3.64 -6.81 9.68
CA GLU A 38 -2.84 -7.03 10.89
C GLU A 38 -1.48 -7.58 10.47
N PHE A 39 -0.41 -6.91 10.90
CA PHE A 39 0.96 -7.37 10.66
C PHE A 39 1.19 -8.72 11.34
N LYS A 40 1.65 -9.70 10.58
CA LYS A 40 2.11 -10.98 11.14
C LYS A 40 3.48 -10.80 11.79
N GLU A 41 3.80 -11.67 12.73
CA GLU A 41 5.12 -11.69 13.37
C GLU A 41 6.23 -11.86 12.32
N GLY A 42 7.14 -10.89 12.22
CA GLY A 42 8.20 -10.85 11.21
C GLY A 42 7.83 -10.18 9.87
N GLU A 43 6.61 -9.68 9.71
CA GLU A 43 6.19 -8.93 8.52
C GLU A 43 6.59 -7.44 8.66
N ALA A 44 7.49 -6.96 7.79
CA ALA A 44 8.01 -5.60 7.84
C ALA A 44 7.21 -4.61 6.97
N THR A 45 6.70 -5.06 5.83
CA THR A 45 5.95 -4.26 4.85
C THR A 45 4.81 -5.09 4.27
N ILE A 46 3.65 -4.45 4.03
CA ILE A 46 2.44 -5.17 3.59
C ILE A 46 2.41 -5.37 2.07
N MET A 47 2.94 -4.40 1.32
CA MET A 47 2.80 -4.35 -0.14
C MET A 47 3.94 -5.02 -0.91
N ASP A 48 5.12 -5.19 -0.29
CA ASP A 48 6.27 -5.77 -0.99
C ASP A 48 6.04 -7.28 -1.15
N SER A 49 5.92 -7.73 -2.39
CA SER A 49 5.60 -9.11 -2.71
C SER A 49 6.83 -9.88 -3.16
N ASN A 50 7.79 -9.20 -3.81
CA ASN A 50 9.00 -9.83 -4.31
C ASN A 50 10.09 -9.89 -3.23
N PRO A 51 10.90 -10.96 -3.18
CA PRO A 51 12.02 -11.06 -2.25
C PRO A 51 13.03 -9.92 -2.38
N LEU A 52 13.28 -9.43 -3.60
CA LEU A 52 14.20 -8.33 -3.88
C LEU A 52 13.69 -6.98 -3.31
N GLU A 53 12.39 -6.76 -3.33
CA GLU A 53 11.73 -5.58 -2.73
C GLU A 53 11.95 -5.58 -1.22
N LYS A 54 11.74 -6.75 -0.59
CA LYS A 54 11.97 -6.95 0.85
C LYS A 54 13.43 -6.83 1.26
N GLU A 55 14.34 -7.41 0.48
CA GLU A 55 15.78 -7.40 0.77
C GLU A 55 16.41 -6.01 0.58
N ARG A 56 15.95 -5.25 -0.42
CA ARG A 56 16.50 -3.93 -0.75
C ARG A 56 15.69 -2.76 -0.23
N GLY A 57 14.53 -3.00 0.38
CA GLY A 57 13.62 -1.95 0.86
C GLY A 57 13.08 -1.07 -0.26
N ILE A 58 12.84 -1.63 -1.44
CA ILE A 58 12.32 -0.91 -2.62
C ILE A 58 10.90 -1.36 -2.93
N THR A 59 10.07 -0.42 -3.40
CA THR A 59 8.65 -0.63 -3.79
C THR A 59 8.37 0.09 -5.10
#